data_AF-A0A7V0SDG4-F1
#
_entry.id   AF-A0A7V0SDG4-F1
#
_cell.length_a   1.000
_cell.length_b   1.000
_cell.length_c   1.000
_cell.angle_alpha   90.00
_cell.angle_beta   90.00
_cell.angle_gamma   90.00
#
_symmetry.space_group_name_H-M   'P 1'
#
loop_
_entity.id
_entity.type
_entity.pdbx_description
1 polymer ?
#
loop_
_entity_poly.entity_id
_entity_poly.type
_entity_poly.pdbx_seq_one_letter_code
_entity_poly.pdbx_strand_id
1 'polypeptide(L)'
;MDRNGQMTFSDDRNLLGINEAYQYIEEGNFSAAVEKVDLLLSANPDYPGLSDTYRTAKFWDNRDAEIRRLNRGKQTADFLMTQWEIFKKYAEEKRIDGSPSYKAAMRYIFFTASENYKIAFQEQESTTDNFDLLMNLGVCFLNLGEHKRTVETLEYARSSYRSNARLESLLAEAYFHLSEIPKSMLLFREAFFINPSEIDLSLLKSKPINELVKRVGEERPGCLDIREWIPIYGFLDDVFYVKRNLNTAQIETIKREIYTLEKNFQAMSPEKIAGTNILPRLINKYLWMLDYFEFQNYDFQSITEIRSRLLQIDRKLFEEHFSKDRKKK
;
A
#
# COMPACT_ATOMS: atom_id res chain seq x y z
N MET A 1 -18.49 33.21 -31.76
CA MET A 1 -19.71 33.60 -31.01
C MET A 1 -20.88 32.95 -31.71
N ASP A 2 -21.46 31.90 -31.14
CA ASP A 2 -22.81 31.47 -31.54
C ASP A 2 -23.84 32.26 -30.74
N ARG A 3 -25.05 32.37 -31.30
CA ARG A 3 -26.11 33.33 -30.95
C ARG A 3 -26.64 33.32 -29.50
N ASN A 4 -26.07 32.54 -28.58
CA ASN A 4 -26.51 32.44 -27.18
C ASN A 4 -25.42 32.67 -26.11
N GLY A 5 -24.23 33.16 -26.46
CA GLY A 5 -23.29 33.74 -25.47
C GLY A 5 -22.81 32.81 -24.34
N GLN A 6 -23.07 31.50 -24.41
CA GLN A 6 -22.52 30.52 -23.48
C GLN A 6 -21.11 30.15 -23.96
N MET A 7 -20.10 30.46 -23.16
CA MET A 7 -18.77 29.86 -23.31
C MET A 7 -18.91 28.36 -23.09
N THR A 8 -18.81 27.56 -24.15
CA THR A 8 -18.61 26.12 -24.03
C THR A 8 -17.21 25.89 -23.46
N PHE A 9 -17.07 24.96 -22.52
CA PHE A 9 -15.77 24.57 -21.92
C PHE A 9 -14.71 24.14 -22.97
N SER A 10 -15.11 23.93 -24.23
CA SER A 10 -14.25 23.66 -25.38
C SER A 10 -13.35 24.82 -25.79
N ASP A 11 -13.60 26.05 -25.33
CA ASP A 11 -12.96 27.25 -25.84
C ASP A 11 -12.01 27.94 -24.83
N ASP A 12 -11.84 27.37 -23.63
CA ASP A 12 -10.88 27.88 -22.65
C ASP A 12 -9.44 27.56 -23.10
N ARG A 13 -8.77 28.56 -23.66
CA ARG A 13 -7.37 28.47 -24.12
C ARG A 13 -6.41 28.04 -23.01
N ASN A 14 -6.66 28.43 -21.76
CA ASN A 14 -5.82 28.01 -20.64
C ASN A 14 -6.05 26.54 -20.28
N LEU A 15 -7.30 26.07 -20.35
CA LEU A 15 -7.63 24.66 -20.15
C LEU A 15 -7.00 23.75 -21.21
N LEU A 16 -7.06 24.17 -22.48
CA LEU A 16 -6.40 23.44 -23.57
C LEU A 16 -4.88 23.43 -23.38
N GLY A 17 -4.30 24.59 -23.04
CA GLY A 17 -2.86 24.71 -22.81
C GLY A 17 -2.34 23.89 -21.63
N ILE A 18 -3.09 23.84 -20.51
CA ILE A 18 -2.69 23.04 -19.35
C ILE A 18 -2.83 21.54 -19.63
N ASN A 19 -3.84 21.12 -20.39
CA ASN A 19 -3.98 19.73 -20.82
C ASN A 19 -2.85 19.29 -21.76
N GLU A 20 -2.40 20.17 -22.65
CA GLU A 20 -1.22 19.95 -23.48
C GLU A 20 0.06 19.79 -22.63
N ALA A 21 0.21 20.62 -21.59
CA ALA A 21 1.31 20.44 -20.64
C ALA A 21 1.25 19.10 -19.89
N TYR A 22 0.06 18.60 -19.53
CA TYR A 22 -0.09 17.27 -18.95
C TYR A 22 0.32 16.16 -19.91
N GLN A 23 -0.02 16.28 -21.20
CA GLN A 23 0.41 15.33 -22.23
C GLN A 23 1.93 15.31 -22.35
N TYR A 24 2.58 16.48 -22.41
CA TYR A 24 4.04 16.55 -22.41
C TYR A 24 4.67 15.87 -21.19
N ILE A 25 4.10 16.05 -19.99
CA ILE A 25 4.56 15.36 -18.78
C ILE A 25 4.39 13.84 -18.90
N GLU A 26 3.24 13.37 -19.39
CA GLU A 26 2.94 11.94 -19.54
C GLU A 26 3.83 11.25 -20.59
N GLU A 27 4.30 12.01 -21.59
CA GLU A 27 5.27 11.58 -22.60
C GLU A 27 6.74 11.73 -22.15
N GLY A 28 6.98 12.36 -20.99
CA GLY A 28 8.33 12.63 -20.47
C GLY A 28 9.04 13.84 -21.09
N ASN A 29 8.34 14.65 -21.88
CA ASN A 29 8.86 15.89 -22.44
C ASN A 29 8.73 17.05 -21.43
N PHE A 30 9.47 16.97 -20.33
CA PHE A 30 9.37 17.93 -19.24
C PHE A 30 9.79 19.36 -19.64
N SER A 31 10.77 19.50 -20.54
CA SER A 31 11.20 20.81 -21.06
C SER A 31 10.06 21.53 -21.80
N ALA A 32 9.36 20.83 -22.71
CA ALA A 32 8.23 21.41 -23.41
C ALA A 32 7.05 21.73 -22.47
N ALA A 33 6.84 20.90 -21.44
CA ALA A 33 5.85 21.18 -20.40
C ALA A 33 6.20 22.46 -19.61
N VAL A 34 7.46 22.67 -19.23
CA VAL A 34 7.93 23.89 -18.56
C VAL A 34 7.67 25.12 -19.45
N GLU A 35 8.12 25.08 -20.71
CA GLU A 35 7.93 26.19 -21.66
C GLU A 35 6.45 26.52 -21.85
N LYS A 36 5.61 25.49 -22.00
CA LYS A 36 4.17 25.67 -22.16
C LYS A 36 3.53 26.33 -20.94
N VAL A 37 3.88 25.89 -19.74
CA VAL A 37 3.32 26.43 -18.50
C VAL A 37 3.84 27.83 -18.21
N ASP A 38 5.10 28.15 -18.54
CA ASP A 38 5.65 29.51 -18.42
C ASP A 38 4.90 30.51 -19.31
N LEU A 39 4.55 30.11 -20.54
CA LEU A 39 3.72 30.93 -21.42
C LEU A 39 2.32 31.17 -20.84
N LEU A 40 1.70 30.14 -20.25
CA LEU A 40 0.38 30.24 -19.63
C LEU A 40 0.41 31.09 -18.35
N LEU A 41 1.42 30.93 -17.50
CA LEU A 41 1.62 31.73 -16.30
C LEU A 41 1.85 33.20 -16.63
N SER A 42 2.57 33.49 -17.71
CA SER A 42 2.77 34.88 -18.17
C SER A 42 1.48 35.56 -18.61
N ALA A 43 0.51 34.78 -19.11
CA ALA A 43 -0.79 35.29 -19.55
C ALA A 43 -1.84 35.32 -18.42
N ASN A 44 -1.83 34.33 -17.53
CA ASN A 44 -2.76 34.20 -16.41
C ASN A 44 -2.12 33.46 -15.22
N PRO A 45 -1.39 34.19 -14.34
CA PRO A 45 -0.65 33.59 -13.23
C PRO A 45 -1.51 32.81 -12.24
N ASP A 46 -2.78 33.20 -12.09
CA ASP A 46 -3.70 32.67 -11.08
C ASP A 46 -4.58 31.52 -11.61
N TYR A 47 -4.35 31.06 -12.85
CA TYR A 47 -5.14 29.95 -13.39
C TYR A 47 -4.90 28.65 -12.59
N PRO A 48 -5.96 27.97 -12.11
CA PRO A 48 -5.82 26.79 -11.26
C PRO A 48 -4.97 25.70 -11.90
N GLY A 49 -4.05 25.13 -11.12
CA GLY A 49 -3.19 24.02 -11.53
C GLY A 49 -1.91 24.42 -12.27
N LEU A 50 -1.75 25.65 -12.76
CA LEU A 50 -0.52 26.05 -13.45
C LEU A 50 0.72 25.98 -12.55
N SER A 51 0.63 26.51 -11.33
CA SER A 51 1.72 26.42 -10.35
C SER A 51 2.12 24.96 -10.07
N ASP A 52 1.15 24.07 -9.92
CA ASP A 52 1.40 22.66 -9.60
C ASP A 52 2.00 21.92 -10.81
N THR A 53 1.54 22.25 -12.01
CA THR A 53 2.08 21.73 -13.27
C THR A 53 3.52 22.18 -13.47
N TYR A 54 3.80 23.46 -13.24
CA TYR A 54 5.14 24.02 -13.33
C TYR A 54 6.11 23.33 -12.36
N ARG A 55 5.72 23.19 -11.10
CA ARG A 55 6.52 22.52 -10.06
C ARG A 55 6.84 21.08 -10.45
N THR A 56 5.84 20.32 -10.89
CA THR A 56 6.02 18.93 -11.34
C THR A 56 6.95 18.86 -12.54
N ALA A 57 6.67 19.62 -13.61
CA ALA A 57 7.48 19.62 -14.82
C ALA A 57 8.92 20.02 -14.53
N LYS A 58 9.12 21.10 -13.77
CA LYS A 58 10.46 21.60 -13.46
C LYS A 58 11.28 20.65 -12.58
N PHE A 59 10.63 19.95 -11.66
CA PHE A 59 11.30 18.94 -10.84
C PHE A 59 11.94 17.85 -11.71
N TRP A 60 11.20 17.34 -12.68
CA TRP A 60 11.64 16.25 -13.55
C TRP A 60 12.55 16.72 -14.69
N ASP A 61 12.32 17.91 -15.23
CA ASP A 61 13.22 18.58 -16.20
C ASP A 61 14.65 18.69 -15.65
N ASN A 62 14.81 19.08 -14.38
CA ASN A 62 16.11 19.17 -13.72
C ASN A 62 16.84 17.82 -13.58
N ARG A 63 16.17 16.70 -13.86
CA ARG A 63 16.71 15.33 -13.79
C ARG A 63 16.84 14.68 -15.16
N ASP A 64 16.25 15.25 -16.21
CA ASP A 64 16.18 14.66 -17.54
C ASP A 64 17.58 14.39 -18.12
N ALA A 65 18.52 15.32 -17.93
CA ALA A 65 19.90 15.15 -18.39
C ALA A 65 20.60 13.95 -17.73
N GLU A 66 20.35 13.70 -16.44
CA GLU A 66 20.91 12.56 -15.73
C GLU A 66 20.25 11.26 -16.20
N ILE A 67 18.91 11.24 -16.33
CA ILE A 67 18.15 10.09 -16.84
C ILE A 67 18.66 9.65 -18.21
N ARG A 68 18.88 10.60 -19.14
CA ARG A 68 19.40 10.31 -20.49
C ARG A 68 20.83 9.78 -20.51
N ARG A 69 21.62 10.07 -19.48
CA ARG A 69 23.02 9.62 -19.37
C ARG A 69 23.13 8.18 -18.87
N LEU A 70 22.16 7.72 -18.10
CA LEU A 70 22.17 6.37 -17.53
C LEU A 70 21.94 5.31 -18.60
N ASN A 71 22.54 4.13 -18.39
CA ASN A 71 22.29 2.98 -19.25
C ASN A 71 20.90 2.41 -18.98
N ARG A 72 20.26 1.89 -20.04
CA ARG A 72 19.02 1.12 -19.88
C ARG A 72 19.27 -0.08 -18.97
N GLY A 73 18.22 -0.52 -18.28
CA GLY A 73 18.31 -1.60 -17.30
C GLY A 73 18.21 -1.10 -15.86
N LYS A 74 18.75 -1.87 -14.92
CA LYS A 74 18.49 -1.73 -13.48
C LYS A 74 18.86 -0.35 -12.96
N GLN A 75 20.00 0.18 -13.41
CA GLN A 75 20.51 1.47 -12.96
C GLN A 75 19.52 2.62 -13.21
N THR A 76 18.92 2.68 -14.42
CA THR A 76 17.93 3.70 -14.74
C THR A 76 16.65 3.50 -13.93
N ALA A 77 16.18 2.26 -13.79
CA ALA A 77 14.97 1.97 -13.03
C ALA A 77 15.11 2.37 -11.54
N ASP A 78 16.21 1.97 -10.89
CA ASP A 78 16.48 2.29 -9.49
C ASP A 78 16.67 3.80 -9.26
N PHE A 79 17.31 4.49 -10.21
CA PHE A 79 17.41 5.96 -10.18
C PHE A 79 16.02 6.60 -10.21
N LEU A 80 15.17 6.20 -11.17
CA LEU A 80 13.81 6.73 -11.30
C LEU A 80 12.98 6.49 -10.05
N MET A 81 13.03 5.27 -9.49
CA MET A 81 12.32 4.94 -8.25
C MET A 81 12.83 5.74 -7.05
N THR A 82 14.15 5.96 -6.95
CA THR A 82 14.73 6.81 -5.90
C THR A 82 14.27 8.26 -6.04
N GLN A 83 14.30 8.81 -7.27
CA GLN A 83 13.82 10.17 -7.52
C GLN A 83 12.31 10.30 -7.31
N TRP A 84 11.54 9.25 -7.57
CA TRP A 84 10.11 9.22 -7.30
C TRP A 84 9.82 9.37 -5.80
N GLU A 85 10.54 8.68 -4.92
CA GLU A 85 10.35 8.84 -3.46
C GLU A 85 10.72 10.26 -2.97
N ILE A 86 11.73 10.88 -3.59
CA ILE A 86 12.07 12.29 -3.33
C ILE A 86 10.93 13.19 -3.82
N PHE A 87 10.41 12.93 -5.02
CA PHE A 87 9.30 13.70 -5.60
C PHE A 87 8.01 13.56 -4.80
N LYS A 88 7.70 12.36 -4.30
CA LYS A 88 6.51 12.09 -3.47
C LYS A 88 6.52 12.95 -2.20
N LYS A 89 7.64 12.98 -1.47
CA LYS A 89 7.80 13.85 -0.29
C LYS A 89 7.66 15.33 -0.64
N TYR A 90 8.32 15.76 -1.72
CA TYR A 90 8.18 17.13 -2.23
C TYR A 90 6.72 17.45 -2.59
N ALA A 91 6.02 16.51 -3.22
CA ALA A 91 4.64 16.68 -3.64
C ALA A 91 3.68 16.80 -2.45
N GLU A 92 3.85 15.98 -1.43
CA GLU A 92 3.11 16.05 -0.16
C GLU A 92 3.35 17.41 0.54
N GLU A 93 4.60 17.85 0.65
CA GLU A 93 4.96 19.15 1.25
C GLU A 93 4.33 20.34 0.50
N LYS A 94 4.24 20.24 -0.83
CA LYS A 94 3.63 21.26 -1.70
C LYS A 94 2.13 21.06 -1.91
N ARG A 95 1.54 19.99 -1.35
CA ARG A 95 0.12 19.59 -1.50
C ARG A 95 -0.30 19.42 -2.97
N ILE A 96 0.58 18.83 -3.79
CA ILE A 96 0.35 18.55 -5.22
C ILE A 96 0.20 17.05 -5.52
N ASP A 97 0.25 16.19 -4.51
CA ASP A 97 0.18 14.72 -4.56
C ASP A 97 -1.14 14.16 -5.13
N GLY A 98 -2.18 14.99 -5.25
CA GLY A 98 -3.45 14.65 -5.89
C GLY A 98 -3.64 15.27 -7.29
N SER A 99 -2.72 16.12 -7.75
CA SER A 99 -2.90 16.94 -8.94
C SER A 99 -2.86 16.12 -10.23
N PRO A 100 -3.46 16.61 -11.34
CA PRO A 100 -3.33 15.94 -12.64
C PRO A 100 -1.87 15.86 -13.11
N SER A 101 -1.03 16.88 -12.85
CA SER A 101 0.39 16.85 -13.22
C SER A 101 1.16 15.77 -12.46
N TYR A 102 0.88 15.59 -11.17
CA TYR A 102 1.47 14.52 -10.37
C TYR A 102 1.12 13.14 -10.94
N LYS A 103 -0.15 12.92 -11.33
CA LYS A 103 -0.59 11.66 -11.95
C LYS A 103 0.04 11.44 -13.33
N ALA A 104 0.19 12.48 -14.15
CA ALA A 104 0.88 12.39 -15.43
C ALA A 104 2.35 11.99 -15.24
N ALA A 105 3.06 12.63 -14.29
CA ALA A 105 4.44 12.28 -13.98
C ALA A 105 4.56 10.86 -13.42
N MET A 106 3.65 10.46 -12.52
CA MET A 106 3.56 9.10 -12.00
C MET A 106 3.50 8.08 -13.15
N ARG A 107 2.59 8.26 -14.11
CA ARG A 107 2.44 7.35 -15.26
C ARG A 107 3.74 7.22 -16.04
N TYR A 108 4.35 8.34 -16.43
CA TYR A 108 5.60 8.34 -17.18
C TYR A 108 6.74 7.63 -16.43
N ILE A 109 6.94 7.99 -15.16
CA ILE A 109 8.05 7.48 -14.34
C ILE A 109 7.90 5.99 -14.08
N PHE A 110 6.73 5.54 -13.65
CA PHE A 110 6.49 4.12 -13.40
C PHE A 110 6.49 3.29 -14.68
N PHE A 111 6.01 3.82 -15.80
CA PHE A 111 6.11 3.15 -17.10
C PHE A 111 7.58 2.98 -17.50
N THR A 112 8.36 4.05 -17.47
CA THR A 112 9.78 4.04 -17.84
C THR A 112 10.60 3.13 -16.92
N ALA A 113 10.35 3.17 -15.62
CA ALA A 113 11.00 2.27 -14.66
C ALA A 113 10.64 0.81 -14.94
N SER A 114 9.36 0.50 -15.24
CA SER A 114 8.93 -0.86 -15.55
C SER A 114 9.60 -1.43 -16.79
N GLU A 115 9.78 -0.63 -17.85
CA GLU A 115 10.48 -1.06 -19.07
C GLU A 115 11.96 -1.34 -18.78
N ASN A 116 12.60 -0.51 -17.96
CA ASN A 116 13.99 -0.72 -17.56
C ASN A 116 14.18 -1.93 -16.64
N TYR A 117 13.23 -2.19 -15.73
CA TYR A 117 13.25 -3.42 -14.92
C TYR A 117 13.05 -4.67 -15.78
N LYS A 118 12.19 -4.64 -16.80
CA LYS A 118 12.05 -5.75 -17.75
C LYS A 118 13.35 -6.06 -18.49
N ILE A 119 14.04 -5.02 -18.98
CA ILE A 119 15.35 -5.16 -19.63
C ILE A 119 16.34 -5.80 -18.66
N ALA A 120 16.46 -5.27 -17.44
CA ALA A 120 17.36 -5.79 -16.41
C ALA A 120 17.11 -7.27 -16.08
N PHE A 121 15.83 -7.68 -16.02
CA PHE A 121 15.45 -9.07 -15.79
C PHE A 121 15.81 -9.98 -16.96
N GLN A 122 15.54 -9.54 -18.20
CA GLN A 122 15.85 -10.30 -19.42
C GLN A 122 17.36 -10.47 -19.63
N GLU A 123 18.14 -9.43 -19.33
CA GLU A 123 19.59 -9.42 -19.45
C GLU A 123 20.30 -10.03 -18.22
N GLN A 124 19.55 -10.46 -17.21
CA GLN A 124 20.06 -11.07 -15.98
C GLN A 124 21.10 -10.21 -15.24
N GLU A 125 20.92 -8.89 -15.25
CA GLU A 125 21.89 -7.93 -14.69
C GLU A 125 22.12 -8.12 -13.18
N SER A 126 21.20 -8.77 -12.46
CA SER A 126 21.40 -9.20 -11.08
C SER A 126 20.61 -10.46 -10.74
N THR A 127 21.26 -11.62 -10.86
CA THR A 127 20.64 -12.91 -10.49
C THR A 127 20.36 -13.04 -8.99
N THR A 128 21.10 -12.32 -8.14
CA THR A 128 20.90 -12.30 -6.68
C THR A 128 19.75 -11.39 -6.24
N ASP A 129 19.46 -10.33 -7.00
CA ASP A 129 18.41 -9.34 -6.64
C ASP A 129 17.12 -9.54 -7.42
N ASN A 130 16.95 -10.70 -8.08
CA ASN A 130 15.78 -10.99 -8.91
C ASN A 130 14.45 -10.80 -8.14
N PHE A 131 14.43 -11.09 -6.84
CA PHE A 131 13.24 -10.84 -6.01
C PHE A 131 12.90 -9.35 -5.92
N ASP A 132 13.87 -8.52 -5.53
CA ASP A 132 13.66 -7.08 -5.33
C ASP A 132 13.32 -6.39 -6.66
N LEU A 133 13.93 -6.85 -7.76
CA LEU A 133 13.59 -6.40 -9.10
C LEU A 133 12.11 -6.71 -9.41
N LEU A 134 11.67 -7.95 -9.22
CA LEU A 134 10.28 -8.34 -9.49
C LEU A 134 9.29 -7.63 -8.56
N MET A 135 9.68 -7.40 -7.30
CA MET A 135 8.90 -6.61 -6.35
C MET A 135 8.71 -5.17 -6.83
N ASN A 136 9.79 -4.51 -7.25
CA ASN A 136 9.71 -3.14 -7.77
C ASN A 136 8.93 -3.08 -9.08
N LEU A 137 9.12 -4.04 -9.99
CA LEU A 137 8.34 -4.15 -11.21
C LEU A 137 6.84 -4.34 -10.92
N GLY A 138 6.49 -5.17 -9.93
CA GLY A 138 5.12 -5.34 -9.46
C GLY A 138 4.53 -4.03 -8.90
N VAL A 139 5.31 -3.26 -8.14
CA VAL A 139 4.90 -1.92 -7.67
C VAL A 139 4.66 -0.96 -8.84
N CYS A 140 5.48 -1.01 -9.89
CA CYS A 140 5.26 -0.20 -11.08
C CYS A 140 3.93 -0.55 -11.76
N PHE A 141 3.67 -1.83 -12.02
CA PHE A 141 2.40 -2.27 -12.60
C PHE A 141 1.19 -1.90 -11.73
N LEU A 142 1.33 -2.01 -10.41
CA LEU A 142 0.24 -1.67 -9.50
C LEU A 142 -0.11 -0.18 -9.59
N ASN A 143 0.89 0.71 -9.60
CA ASN A 143 0.69 2.16 -9.74
C ASN A 143 0.14 2.55 -11.13
N LEU A 144 0.45 1.78 -12.17
CA LEU A 144 -0.08 1.96 -13.52
C LEU A 144 -1.51 1.41 -13.69
N GLY A 145 -2.05 0.70 -12.69
CA GLY A 145 -3.35 0.01 -12.79
C GLY A 145 -3.32 -1.28 -13.60
N GLU A 146 -2.13 -1.81 -13.91
CA GLU A 146 -1.92 -3.06 -14.64
C GLU A 146 -2.01 -4.26 -13.69
N HIS A 147 -3.17 -4.46 -13.06
CA HIS A 147 -3.37 -5.44 -11.98
C HIS A 147 -3.08 -6.88 -12.41
N LYS A 148 -3.42 -7.27 -13.64
CA LYS A 148 -3.12 -8.60 -14.19
C LYS A 148 -1.61 -8.86 -14.26
N ARG A 149 -0.84 -7.90 -14.79
CA ARG A 149 0.63 -8.00 -14.87
C ARG A 149 1.26 -7.97 -13.48
N THR A 150 0.69 -7.20 -12.55
CA THR A 150 1.10 -7.21 -11.14
C THR A 150 1.00 -8.62 -10.57
N VAL A 151 -0.15 -9.29 -10.74
CA VAL A 151 -0.37 -10.67 -10.29
C VAL A 151 0.61 -11.64 -10.93
N GLU A 152 0.76 -11.62 -12.26
CA GLU A 152 1.66 -12.51 -13.00
C GLU A 152 3.11 -12.37 -12.51
N THR A 153 3.57 -11.12 -12.33
CA THR A 153 4.94 -10.81 -11.88
C THR A 153 5.18 -11.25 -10.44
N LEU A 154 4.25 -10.94 -9.54
CA LEU A 154 4.44 -11.20 -8.10
C LEU A 154 4.18 -12.67 -7.73
N GLU A 155 3.28 -13.40 -8.42
CA GLU A 155 3.17 -14.86 -8.24
C GLU A 155 4.43 -15.57 -8.76
N TYR A 156 5.05 -15.07 -9.84
CA TYR A 156 6.37 -15.55 -10.28
C TYR A 156 7.43 -15.32 -9.20
N ALA A 157 7.50 -14.11 -8.62
CA ALA A 157 8.41 -13.83 -7.50
C ALA A 157 8.15 -14.75 -6.29
N ARG A 158 6.89 -14.97 -5.94
CA ARG A 158 6.45 -15.82 -4.82
C ARG A 158 6.88 -17.28 -4.96
N SER A 159 6.96 -17.78 -6.19
CA SER A 159 7.41 -19.17 -6.45
C SER A 159 8.84 -19.43 -5.95
N SER A 160 9.68 -18.39 -5.90
CA SER A 160 11.09 -18.46 -5.53
C SER A 160 11.38 -18.03 -4.09
N TYR A 161 10.48 -17.27 -3.45
CA TYR A 161 10.68 -16.71 -2.11
C TYR A 161 9.43 -16.91 -1.26
N ARG A 162 9.56 -17.66 -0.16
CA ARG A 162 8.44 -17.97 0.73
C ARG A 162 8.25 -16.88 1.78
N SER A 163 7.00 -16.43 1.94
CA SER A 163 6.50 -15.62 3.07
C SER A 163 7.14 -14.24 3.20
N ASN A 164 6.61 -13.25 2.48
CA ASN A 164 7.00 -11.85 2.57
C ASN A 164 5.74 -10.96 2.67
N ALA A 165 5.62 -10.16 3.72
CA ALA A 165 4.39 -9.39 3.97
C ALA A 165 4.12 -8.33 2.89
N ARG A 166 5.18 -7.67 2.40
CA ARG A 166 5.10 -6.70 1.30
C ARG A 166 4.54 -7.37 0.04
N LEU A 167 5.09 -8.51 -0.37
CA LEU A 167 4.61 -9.27 -1.54
C LEU A 167 3.14 -9.66 -1.41
N GLU A 168 2.76 -10.28 -0.29
CA GLU A 168 1.39 -10.75 -0.09
C GLU A 168 0.39 -9.58 -0.09
N SER A 169 0.75 -8.43 0.49
CA SER A 169 -0.10 -7.24 0.48
C SER A 169 -0.32 -6.65 -0.91
N LEU A 170 0.70 -6.66 -1.78
CA LEU A 170 0.59 -6.15 -3.16
C LEU A 170 -0.20 -7.11 -4.05
N LEU A 171 -0.01 -8.42 -3.87
CA LEU A 171 -0.86 -9.44 -4.52
C LEU A 171 -2.31 -9.30 -4.08
N ALA A 172 -2.55 -9.13 -2.78
CA ALA A 172 -3.89 -8.94 -2.24
C ALA A 172 -4.59 -7.72 -2.87
N GLU A 173 -3.88 -6.60 -2.98
CA GLU A 173 -4.38 -5.39 -3.62
C GLU A 173 -4.70 -5.62 -5.10
N ALA A 174 -3.80 -6.26 -5.85
CA ALA A 174 -4.03 -6.55 -7.26
C ALA A 174 -5.23 -7.49 -7.47
N TYR A 175 -5.37 -8.53 -6.64
CA TYR A 175 -6.52 -9.43 -6.68
C TYR A 175 -7.84 -8.73 -6.32
N PHE A 176 -7.81 -7.73 -5.43
CA PHE A 176 -8.98 -6.93 -5.12
C PHE A 176 -9.51 -6.21 -6.37
N HIS A 177 -8.63 -5.54 -7.11
CA HIS A 177 -9.01 -4.82 -8.34
C HIS A 177 -9.39 -5.74 -9.50
N LEU A 178 -8.91 -6.99 -9.49
CA LEU A 178 -9.38 -8.05 -10.39
C LEU A 178 -10.69 -8.71 -9.94
N SER A 179 -11.32 -8.23 -8.86
CA SER A 179 -12.56 -8.75 -8.30
C SER A 179 -12.46 -10.19 -7.72
N GLU A 180 -11.25 -10.67 -7.46
CA GLU A 180 -11.00 -11.93 -6.72
C GLU A 180 -11.00 -11.69 -5.20
N ILE A 181 -12.11 -11.17 -4.69
CA ILE A 181 -12.24 -10.67 -3.31
C ILE A 181 -11.84 -11.69 -2.24
N PRO A 182 -12.27 -12.97 -2.27
CA PRO A 182 -11.88 -13.93 -1.24
C PRO A 182 -10.38 -14.19 -1.20
N LYS A 183 -9.74 -14.29 -2.38
CA LYS A 183 -8.29 -14.48 -2.48
C LYS A 183 -7.56 -13.25 -1.94
N SER A 184 -8.01 -12.06 -2.30
CA SER A 184 -7.50 -10.80 -1.77
C SER A 184 -7.55 -10.74 -0.24
N MET A 185 -8.71 -11.02 0.37
CA MET A 185 -8.85 -10.94 1.84
C MET A 185 -7.98 -11.97 2.57
N LEU A 186 -7.82 -13.16 2.01
CA LEU A 186 -6.90 -14.15 2.55
C LEU A 186 -5.45 -13.63 2.52
N LEU A 187 -5.00 -13.09 1.39
CA LEU A 187 -3.63 -12.59 1.23
C LEU A 187 -3.35 -11.39 2.12
N PHE A 188 -4.30 -10.46 2.29
CA PHE A 188 -4.16 -9.37 3.26
C PHE A 188 -4.01 -9.90 4.69
N ARG A 189 -4.88 -10.85 5.08
CA ARG A 189 -4.81 -11.48 6.40
C ARG A 189 -3.44 -12.12 6.65
N GLU A 190 -2.89 -12.83 5.66
CA GLU A 190 -1.54 -13.41 5.74
C GLU A 190 -0.46 -12.32 5.85
N ALA A 191 -0.52 -11.28 5.02
CA ALA A 191 0.45 -10.19 5.02
C ALA A 191 0.55 -9.53 6.41
N PHE A 192 -0.59 -9.18 7.00
CA PHE A 192 -0.67 -8.58 8.34
C PHE A 192 -0.33 -9.57 9.47
N PHE A 193 -0.32 -10.88 9.21
CA PHE A 193 0.17 -11.85 10.19
C PHE A 193 1.69 -12.04 10.15
N ILE A 194 2.28 -11.96 8.95
CA ILE A 194 3.73 -12.11 8.73
C ILE A 194 4.47 -10.94 9.38
N ASN A 195 4.25 -9.73 8.88
CA ASN A 195 4.88 -8.52 9.41
C ASN A 195 4.15 -7.24 8.95
N PRO A 196 3.24 -6.68 9.77
CA PRO A 196 2.55 -5.43 9.43
C PRO A 196 3.48 -4.26 9.06
N SER A 197 4.66 -4.18 9.67
CA SER A 197 5.57 -3.04 9.49
C SER A 197 6.21 -2.95 8.09
N GLU A 198 6.20 -4.06 7.34
CA GLU A 198 6.69 -4.12 5.95
C GLU A 198 5.65 -3.66 4.91
N ILE A 199 4.39 -3.49 5.33
CA ILE A 199 3.30 -3.13 4.43
C ILE A 199 3.29 -1.60 4.24
N ASP A 200 3.37 -1.17 2.98
CA ASP A 200 3.16 0.22 2.59
C ASP A 200 1.67 0.46 2.32
N LEU A 201 0.98 1.03 3.32
CA LEU A 201 -0.44 1.37 3.21
C LEU A 201 -0.73 2.37 2.08
N SER A 202 0.26 3.17 1.65
CA SER A 202 0.06 4.15 0.58
C SER A 202 -0.15 3.49 -0.79
N LEU A 203 0.23 2.21 -0.94
CA LEU A 203 -0.01 1.40 -2.13
C LEU A 203 -1.36 0.66 -2.09
N LEU A 204 -2.03 0.60 -0.93
CA LEU A 204 -3.29 -0.12 -0.77
C LEU A 204 -4.48 0.83 -0.98
N LYS A 205 -5.23 0.62 -2.07
CA LYS A 205 -6.42 1.40 -2.45
C LYS A 205 -7.71 0.62 -2.26
N SER A 206 -7.64 -0.67 -1.94
CA SER A 206 -8.79 -1.50 -1.63
C SER A 206 -9.63 -0.90 -0.49
N LYS A 207 -10.93 -0.78 -0.75
CA LYS A 207 -11.89 -0.16 0.17
C LYS A 207 -11.88 -0.80 1.58
N PRO A 208 -11.87 -2.14 1.73
CA PRO A 208 -11.88 -2.76 3.06
C PRO A 208 -10.67 -2.37 3.92
N ILE A 209 -9.47 -2.29 3.33
CA ILE A 209 -8.27 -1.90 4.07
C ILE A 209 -8.31 -0.42 4.45
N ASN A 210 -8.75 0.46 3.55
CA ASN A 210 -8.90 1.88 3.85
C ASN A 210 -9.93 2.15 4.96
N GLU A 211 -11.03 1.39 4.99
CA GLU A 211 -12.02 1.46 6.07
C GLU A 211 -11.44 0.99 7.41
N LEU A 212 -10.64 -0.08 7.41
CA LEU A 212 -9.92 -0.53 8.61
C LEU A 212 -8.89 0.49 9.10
N VAL A 213 -8.11 1.10 8.20
CA VAL A 213 -7.14 2.16 8.54
C VAL A 213 -7.85 3.33 9.23
N LYS A 214 -8.96 3.80 8.64
CA LYS A 214 -9.77 4.88 9.22
C LYS A 214 -10.29 4.50 10.61
N ARG A 215 -10.87 3.31 10.75
CA ARG A 215 -11.42 2.84 12.02
C ARG A 215 -10.36 2.70 13.11
N VAL A 216 -9.19 2.15 12.78
CA VAL A 216 -8.07 2.07 13.73
C VAL A 216 -7.63 3.47 14.16
N GLY A 217 -7.56 4.43 13.23
CA GLY A 217 -7.24 5.82 13.55
C GLY A 217 -8.23 6.48 14.51
N GLU A 218 -9.52 6.15 14.40
CA GLU A 218 -10.60 6.65 15.27
C GLU A 218 -10.60 5.99 16.66
N GLU A 219 -10.42 4.66 16.72
CA GLU A 219 -10.54 3.88 17.97
C GLU A 219 -9.23 3.75 18.75
N ARG A 220 -8.08 3.89 18.08
CA ARG A 220 -6.74 3.81 18.67
C ARG A 220 -5.90 5.05 18.33
N PRO A 221 -6.38 6.25 18.70
CA PRO A 221 -5.62 7.46 18.48
C PRO A 221 -4.28 7.38 19.23
N GLY A 222 -3.18 7.69 18.55
CA GLY A 222 -1.84 7.67 19.13
C GLY A 222 -1.21 6.28 19.26
N CYS A 223 -1.76 5.23 18.65
CA CYS A 223 -1.03 3.98 18.51
C CYS A 223 0.28 4.19 17.71
N LEU A 224 1.33 3.44 18.07
CA LEU A 224 2.65 3.59 17.46
C LEU A 224 2.64 3.24 15.97
N ASP A 225 1.97 2.15 15.59
CA ASP A 225 1.80 1.74 14.21
C ASP A 225 0.38 1.23 13.97
N ILE A 226 -0.38 1.95 13.14
CA ILE A 226 -1.76 1.60 12.76
C ILE A 226 -1.80 0.20 12.13
N ARG A 227 -0.77 -0.19 11.39
CA ARG A 227 -0.72 -1.47 10.65
C ARG A 227 -0.84 -2.68 11.56
N GLU A 228 -0.33 -2.58 12.79
CA GLU A 228 -0.36 -3.67 13.77
C GLU A 228 -1.77 -3.94 14.31
N TRP A 229 -2.64 -2.93 14.28
CA TRP A 229 -4.03 -3.03 14.73
C TRP A 229 -5.01 -3.45 13.63
N ILE A 230 -4.66 -3.24 12.35
CA ILE A 230 -5.48 -3.65 11.21
C ILE A 230 -5.94 -5.11 11.29
N PRO A 231 -5.11 -6.13 11.57
CA PRO A 231 -5.58 -7.51 11.65
C PRO A 231 -6.58 -7.78 12.77
N ILE A 232 -6.55 -7.00 13.84
CA ILE A 232 -7.48 -7.13 14.97
C ILE A 232 -8.85 -6.62 14.56
N TYR A 233 -8.92 -5.40 14.00
CA TYR A 233 -10.18 -4.85 13.51
C TYR A 233 -10.69 -5.60 12.29
N GLY A 234 -9.80 -6.09 11.43
CA GLY A 234 -10.15 -6.96 10.30
C GLY A 234 -10.82 -8.26 10.75
N PHE A 235 -10.42 -8.82 11.90
CA PHE A 235 -11.12 -9.94 12.53
C PHE A 235 -12.46 -9.52 13.14
N LEU A 236 -12.48 -8.45 13.94
CA LEU A 236 -13.68 -8.00 14.66
C LEU A 236 -14.83 -7.60 13.72
N ASP A 237 -14.49 -7.09 12.54
CA ASP A 237 -15.41 -6.60 11.53
C ASP A 237 -15.72 -7.62 10.44
N ASP A 238 -15.17 -8.84 10.57
CA ASP A 238 -15.33 -9.92 9.60
C ASP A 238 -14.81 -9.56 8.18
N VAL A 239 -13.87 -8.62 8.08
CA VAL A 239 -13.17 -8.30 6.82
C VAL A 239 -12.22 -9.44 6.44
N PHE A 240 -11.53 -10.02 7.42
CA PHE A 240 -10.63 -11.16 7.25
C PHE A 240 -11.33 -12.51 7.47
N TYR A 241 -12.54 -12.64 6.90
CA TYR A 241 -13.39 -13.82 7.01
C TYR A 241 -12.82 -15.07 6.32
N VAL A 242 -11.97 -14.91 5.30
CA VAL A 242 -11.35 -16.03 4.60
C VAL A 242 -10.18 -16.56 5.40
N LYS A 243 -10.23 -17.86 5.71
CA LYS A 243 -9.28 -18.55 6.59
C LYS A 243 -8.63 -19.69 5.84
N ARG A 244 -7.39 -20.03 6.18
CA ARG A 244 -6.72 -21.24 5.71
C ARG A 244 -6.33 -22.13 6.88
N ASN A 245 -6.09 -23.40 6.55
CA ASN A 245 -5.54 -24.33 7.54
C ASN A 245 -4.08 -23.98 7.85
N LEU A 246 -3.77 -23.99 9.14
CA LEU A 246 -2.42 -23.88 9.65
C LEU A 246 -1.81 -25.28 9.78
N ASN A 247 -0.52 -25.40 9.46
CA ASN A 247 0.22 -26.63 9.71
C ASN A 247 0.78 -26.65 11.14
N THR A 248 1.20 -27.82 11.63
CA THR A 248 1.70 -28.00 13.00
C THR A 248 2.89 -27.10 13.33
N ALA A 249 3.82 -26.89 12.40
CA ALA A 249 4.98 -26.03 12.63
C ALA A 249 4.59 -24.55 12.81
N GLN A 250 3.58 -24.08 12.09
CA GLN A 250 3.03 -22.74 12.26
C GLN A 250 2.35 -22.59 13.62
N ILE A 251 1.56 -23.58 14.04
CA ILE A 251 0.91 -23.58 15.35
C ILE A 251 1.92 -23.50 16.49
N GLU A 252 2.97 -24.34 16.44
CA GLU A 252 4.03 -24.31 17.46
C GLU A 252 4.83 -23.00 17.44
N THR A 253 4.95 -22.36 16.28
CA THR A 253 5.57 -21.03 16.19
C THR A 253 4.69 -19.97 16.84
N ILE A 254 3.39 -19.95 16.55
CA ILE A 254 2.44 -19.01 17.16
C ILE A 254 2.41 -19.19 18.68
N LYS A 255 2.38 -20.42 19.20
CA LYS A 255 2.43 -20.69 20.65
C LYS A 255 3.68 -20.13 21.31
N ARG A 256 4.86 -20.32 20.70
CA ARG A 256 6.14 -19.77 21.21
C ARG A 256 6.17 -18.25 21.19
N GLU A 257 5.62 -17.64 20.14
CA GLU A 257 5.49 -16.19 20.03
C GLU A 257 4.54 -15.62 21.10
N ILE A 258 3.37 -16.23 21.31
CA ILE A 258 2.44 -15.86 22.39
C ILE A 258 3.15 -15.92 23.74
N TYR A 259 3.84 -17.01 24.05
CA TYR A 259 4.57 -17.14 25.32
C TYR A 259 5.59 -16.00 25.52
N THR A 260 6.34 -15.66 24.48
CA THR A 260 7.35 -14.59 24.52
C THR A 260 6.70 -13.22 24.69
N LEU A 261 5.63 -12.95 23.94
CA LEU A 261 4.87 -11.70 24.01
C LEU A 261 4.17 -11.53 25.35
N GLU A 262 3.59 -12.58 25.92
CA GLU A 262 2.99 -12.60 27.25
C GLU A 262 4.00 -12.24 28.34
N LYS A 263 5.18 -12.89 28.31
CA LYS A 263 6.24 -12.59 29.28
C LYS A 263 6.66 -11.12 29.20
N ASN A 264 6.80 -10.58 27.99
CA ASN A 264 7.16 -9.17 27.79
C ASN A 264 6.02 -8.23 28.23
N PHE A 265 4.77 -8.57 27.92
CA PHE A 265 3.58 -7.82 28.32
C PHE A 265 3.45 -7.75 29.84
N GLN A 266 3.70 -8.84 30.55
CA GLN A 266 3.62 -8.89 32.03
C GLN A 266 4.80 -8.19 32.72
N ALA A 267 5.97 -8.16 32.09
CA ALA A 267 7.17 -7.55 32.65
C ALA A 267 7.21 -6.01 32.51
N MET A 268 6.35 -5.43 31.67
CA MET A 268 6.34 -4.00 31.36
C MET A 268 5.20 -3.27 32.08
N SER A 269 5.44 -1.99 32.44
CA SER A 269 4.36 -1.12 32.92
C SER A 269 3.45 -0.71 31.75
N PRO A 270 2.18 -0.33 32.01
CA PRO A 270 1.25 0.10 30.97
C PRO A 270 1.81 1.19 30.04
N GLU A 271 2.56 2.14 30.60
CA GLU A 271 3.16 3.26 29.84
C GLU A 271 4.21 2.76 28.84
N LYS A 272 5.02 1.77 29.24
CA LYS A 272 6.01 1.16 28.34
C LYS A 272 5.33 0.35 27.25
N ILE A 273 4.26 -0.38 27.58
CA ILE A 273 3.49 -1.16 26.61
C ILE A 273 2.91 -0.24 25.53
N ALA A 274 2.36 0.91 25.92
CA ALA A 274 1.82 1.90 24.98
C ALA A 274 2.87 2.44 23.99
N GLY A 275 4.15 2.47 24.39
CA GLY A 275 5.27 2.81 23.51
C GLY A 275 5.78 1.67 22.61
N THR A 276 5.07 0.53 22.54
CA THR A 276 5.45 -0.64 21.74
C THR A 276 4.28 -1.22 20.96
N ASN A 277 4.59 -2.14 20.03
CA ASN A 277 3.59 -2.93 19.31
C ASN A 277 3.33 -4.31 19.94
N ILE A 278 3.75 -4.56 21.18
CA ILE A 278 3.60 -5.88 21.83
C ILE A 278 2.12 -6.24 21.98
N LEU A 279 1.30 -5.28 22.43
CA LEU A 279 -0.13 -5.48 22.67
C LEU A 279 -0.89 -5.93 21.40
N PRO A 280 -0.87 -5.17 20.28
CA PRO A 280 -1.58 -5.59 19.08
C PRO A 280 -1.05 -6.92 18.50
N ARG A 281 0.27 -7.15 18.55
CA ARG A 281 0.86 -8.41 18.10
C ARG A 281 0.36 -9.60 18.94
N LEU A 282 0.33 -9.47 20.26
CA LEU A 282 -0.16 -10.52 21.15
C LEU A 282 -1.63 -10.86 20.87
N ILE A 283 -2.47 -9.83 20.75
CA ILE A 283 -3.89 -10.00 20.41
C ILE A 283 -4.03 -10.73 19.06
N ASN A 284 -3.34 -10.28 18.02
CA ASN A 284 -3.41 -10.91 16.70
C ASN A 284 -3.04 -12.40 16.78
N LYS A 285 -1.96 -12.76 17.47
CA LYS A 285 -1.58 -14.18 17.63
C LYS A 285 -2.64 -15.01 18.36
N TYR A 286 -3.28 -14.45 19.39
CA TYR A 286 -4.42 -15.10 20.04
C TYR A 286 -5.61 -15.29 19.10
N LEU A 287 -5.93 -14.31 18.24
CA LEU A 287 -7.02 -14.43 17.26
C LEU A 287 -6.76 -15.53 16.22
N TRP A 288 -5.50 -15.72 15.80
CA TRP A 288 -5.12 -16.85 14.95
C TRP A 288 -5.29 -18.21 15.64
N MET A 289 -4.92 -18.32 16.92
CA MET A 289 -5.16 -19.53 17.70
C MET A 289 -6.64 -19.77 17.95
N LEU A 290 -7.42 -18.71 18.17
CA LEU A 290 -8.87 -18.79 18.32
C LEU A 290 -9.49 -19.37 17.04
N ASP A 291 -9.12 -18.85 15.87
CA ASP A 291 -9.56 -19.38 14.58
C ASP A 291 -9.18 -20.85 14.38
N TYR A 292 -7.95 -21.22 14.74
CA TYR A 292 -7.49 -22.59 14.65
C TYR A 292 -8.38 -23.53 15.49
N PHE A 293 -8.62 -23.17 16.75
CA PHE A 293 -9.43 -23.99 17.64
C PHE A 293 -10.93 -23.90 17.32
N GLU A 294 -11.43 -22.86 16.68
CA GLU A 294 -12.85 -22.78 16.31
C GLU A 294 -13.17 -23.54 15.02
N PHE A 295 -12.28 -23.49 14.02
CA PHE A 295 -12.61 -23.94 12.66
C PHE A 295 -11.80 -25.14 12.16
N GLN A 296 -10.60 -25.39 12.72
CA GLN A 296 -9.72 -26.46 12.24
C GLN A 296 -9.57 -27.62 13.24
N ASN A 297 -9.39 -27.33 14.53
CA ASN A 297 -9.18 -28.32 15.57
C ASN A 297 -10.01 -27.98 16.81
N TYR A 298 -11.29 -28.31 16.78
CA TYR A 298 -12.23 -27.90 17.82
C TYR A 298 -11.78 -28.24 19.24
N ASP A 299 -11.55 -27.23 20.06
CA ASP A 299 -11.23 -27.37 21.49
C ASP A 299 -11.91 -26.26 22.31
N PHE A 300 -13.00 -26.63 22.98
CA PHE A 300 -13.78 -25.72 23.79
C PHE A 300 -12.99 -25.09 24.96
N GLN A 301 -12.07 -25.84 25.56
CA GLN A 301 -11.29 -25.34 26.69
C GLN A 301 -10.33 -24.25 26.19
N SER A 302 -9.56 -24.55 25.14
CA SER A 302 -8.64 -23.58 24.53
C SER A 302 -9.37 -22.33 24.04
N ILE A 303 -10.54 -22.48 23.39
CA ILE A 303 -11.38 -21.34 22.96
C ILE A 303 -11.76 -20.47 24.16
N THR A 304 -12.22 -21.09 25.25
CA THR A 304 -12.67 -20.38 26.45
C THR A 304 -11.52 -19.65 27.14
N GLU A 305 -10.35 -20.29 27.26
CA GLU A 305 -9.14 -19.69 27.82
C GLU A 305 -8.67 -18.50 27.00
N ILE A 306 -8.61 -18.62 25.67
CA ILE A 306 -8.21 -17.51 24.78
C ILE A 306 -9.19 -16.34 24.90
N ARG A 307 -10.51 -16.58 24.84
CA ARG A 307 -11.52 -15.52 24.98
C ARG A 307 -11.43 -14.81 26.34
N SER A 308 -11.25 -15.58 27.41
CA SER A 308 -11.02 -15.03 28.76
C SER A 308 -9.78 -14.15 28.79
N ARG A 309 -8.68 -14.62 28.18
CA ARG A 309 -7.43 -13.85 28.14
C ARG A 309 -7.56 -12.57 27.32
N LEU A 310 -8.20 -12.61 26.15
CA LEU A 310 -8.49 -11.43 25.34
C LEU A 310 -9.33 -10.39 26.09
N LEU A 311 -10.33 -10.83 26.87
CA LEU A 311 -11.12 -9.94 27.74
C LEU A 311 -10.30 -9.35 28.90
N GLN A 312 -9.32 -10.08 29.43
CA GLN A 312 -8.41 -9.53 30.45
C GLN A 312 -7.46 -8.48 29.86
N ILE A 313 -7.01 -8.68 28.63
CA ILE A 313 -6.10 -7.77 27.92
C ILE A 313 -6.83 -6.48 27.53
N ASP A 314 -7.99 -6.59 26.89
CA ASP A 314 -8.79 -5.44 26.48
C ASP A 314 -10.28 -5.79 26.49
N ARG A 315 -10.89 -5.65 27.67
CA ARG A 315 -12.32 -5.93 27.86
C ARG A 315 -13.20 -5.10 26.92
N LYS A 316 -12.92 -3.80 26.81
CA LYS A 316 -13.72 -2.86 26.02
C LYS A 316 -13.77 -3.30 24.56
N LEU A 317 -12.65 -3.79 24.02
CA LEU A 317 -12.55 -4.24 22.64
C LEU A 317 -13.36 -5.52 22.35
N PHE A 318 -13.38 -6.48 23.29
CA PHE A 318 -13.88 -7.83 23.03
C PHE A 318 -15.24 -8.16 23.65
N GLU A 319 -15.71 -7.42 24.65
CA GLU A 319 -16.94 -7.74 25.39
C GLU A 319 -18.18 -7.78 24.48
N GLU A 320 -18.32 -6.80 23.59
CA GLU A 320 -19.43 -6.77 22.64
C GLU A 320 -19.34 -7.88 21.59
N HIS A 321 -18.14 -8.12 21.05
CA HIS A 321 -17.92 -9.08 19.97
C HIS A 321 -18.27 -10.50 20.44
N PHE A 322 -17.71 -10.95 21.57
CA PHE A 322 -18.00 -12.28 22.11
C PHE A 322 -19.43 -12.43 22.67
N SER A 323 -20.09 -11.33 23.03
CA SER A 323 -21.50 -11.35 23.43
C SER A 323 -22.45 -11.54 22.25
N LYS A 324 -22.13 -10.98 21.09
CA LYS A 324 -22.91 -11.14 19.85
C LYS A 324 -22.84 -12.57 19.32
N ASP A 325 -21.68 -13.22 19.41
CA ASP A 325 -21.49 -14.62 19.00
C ASP A 325 -22.34 -15.60 19.81
N ARG A 326 -22.56 -15.33 21.10
CA ARG A 326 -23.43 -16.15 21.95
C ARG A 326 -24.91 -16.09 21.58
N LYS A 327 -25.34 -15.08 20.81
CA LYS A 327 -26.74 -14.92 20.36
C LYS A 327 -27.01 -15.50 18.97
N LYS A 328 -25.96 -15.86 18.22
CA LYS A 328 -26.05 -16.45 16.87
C LYS A 328 -25.93 -18.00 16.88
N LYS A 329 -25.56 -18.60 18.00
CA LYS A 329 -25.69 -20.03 18.29
C LYS A 329 -26.98 -20.25 19.09
#